data_AF-A0A239J5D2-F1
#
_entry.id   AF-A0A239J5D2-F1
#
_cell.length_a   1.000
_cell.length_b   1.000
_cell.length_c   1.000
_cell.angle_alpha   90.00
_cell.angle_beta   90.00
_cell.angle_gamma   90.00
#
_symmetry.space_group_name_H-M   'P 1'
#
loop_
_entity.id
_entity.type
_entity.pdbx_description
1 polymer ?
#
loop_
_entity_poly.entity_id
_entity_poly.type
_entity_poly.pdbx_seq_one_letter_code
_entity_poly.pdbx_strand_id
1 'polypeptide(L)'
;MKYPVSAQYLLPEAYERVVRLVAEEKYIPAIKLVREATGLGLKEAKEYVDGLKGQVFAQQVPPEVQAKARAMIGEGRTKPAVKMVRAETGLGLRAAKDFIDALREGRVHAPADTGPGGLLSDRVRAFLAAGDHASAVALVCAETGMRPDEAERFVAALG
;
A
#
# COMPACT_ATOMS: atom_id res chain seq x y z
N MET A 1 26.07 21.28 -7.57
CA MET A 1 25.73 19.87 -7.89
C MET A 1 24.26 19.64 -7.53
N LYS A 2 23.37 19.50 -8.51
CA LYS A 2 21.99 19.06 -8.28
C LYS A 2 21.92 17.60 -8.71
N TYR A 3 22.06 16.69 -7.76
CA TYR A 3 21.81 15.28 -8.02
C TYR A 3 20.30 15.10 -8.22
N PRO A 4 19.84 14.35 -9.24
CA PRO A 4 18.43 13.98 -9.34
C PRO A 4 18.14 13.00 -8.21
N VAL A 5 17.42 13.45 -7.18
CA VAL A 5 16.94 12.56 -6.13
C VAL A 5 15.76 11.79 -6.73
N SER A 6 16.05 10.58 -7.21
CA SER A 6 15.01 9.67 -7.69
C SER A 6 13.94 9.48 -6.61
N ALA A 7 12.68 9.25 -7.01
CA ALA A 7 11.53 9.01 -6.11
C ALA A 7 11.76 7.91 -5.04
N GLN A 8 12.81 7.11 -5.25
CA GLN A 8 13.28 6.03 -4.41
C GLN A 8 13.83 6.48 -3.05
N TYR A 9 14.13 7.78 -2.85
CA TYR A 9 14.73 8.29 -1.60
C TYR A 9 14.01 9.54 -1.07
N LEU A 10 12.70 9.43 -0.81
CA LEU A 10 12.07 10.35 0.13
C LEU A 10 12.60 10.05 1.54
N LEU A 11 13.09 11.09 2.23
CA LEU A 11 13.40 10.97 3.65
C LEU A 11 12.16 10.48 4.42
N PRO A 12 12.31 9.61 5.44
CA PRO A 12 11.18 9.01 6.16
C PRO A 12 10.13 10.03 6.61
N GLU A 13 10.56 11.19 7.13
CA GLU A 13 9.67 12.24 7.63
C GLU A 13 8.88 12.91 6.50
N ALA A 14 9.49 13.06 5.33
CA ALA A 14 8.84 13.61 4.15
C ALA A 14 7.85 12.60 3.55
N TYR A 15 8.20 11.30 3.55
CA TYR A 15 7.28 10.23 3.17
C TYR A 15 6.04 10.19 4.06
N GLU A 16 6.20 10.21 5.39
CA GLU A 16 5.07 10.22 6.32
C GLU A 16 4.15 11.43 6.10
N ARG A 17 4.72 12.60 5.83
CA ARG A 17 3.95 13.80 5.49
C ARG A 17 3.18 13.64 4.18
N VAL A 18 3.80 13.05 3.15
CA VAL A 18 3.11 12.73 1.89
C VAL A 18 1.96 11.77 2.14
N VAL A 19 2.17 10.71 2.90
CA VAL A 19 1.13 9.73 3.27
C VAL A 19 -0.05 10.40 3.99
N ARG A 20 0.22 11.27 4.98
CA ARG A 20 -0.84 12.04 5.67
C ARG A 20 -1.62 12.94 4.71
N LEU A 21 -0.95 13.65 3.81
CA LEU A 21 -1.62 14.50 2.82
C LEU A 21 -2.47 13.68 1.85
N VAL A 22 -2.00 12.50 1.42
CA VAL A 22 -2.80 11.58 0.60
C VAL A 22 -4.01 11.07 1.38
N ALA A 23 -3.81 10.72 2.65
CA ALA A 23 -4.86 10.24 3.53
C ALA A 23 -5.99 11.26 3.72
N GLU A 24 -5.63 12.54 3.81
CA GLU A 24 -6.56 13.68 3.88
C GLU A 24 -7.10 14.15 2.51
N GLU A 25 -6.83 13.40 1.43
CA GLU A 25 -7.18 13.74 0.04
C GLU A 25 -6.59 15.07 -0.48
N LYS A 26 -5.52 15.56 0.14
CA LYS A 26 -4.79 16.79 -0.21
C LYS A 26 -3.70 16.52 -1.26
N TYR A 27 -4.12 16.14 -2.46
CA TYR A 27 -3.19 15.69 -3.52
C TYR A 27 -2.24 16.79 -4.05
N ILE A 28 -2.72 18.02 -4.21
CA ILE A 28 -1.87 19.12 -4.73
C ILE A 28 -0.72 19.41 -3.74
N PRO A 29 -0.97 19.59 -2.43
CA PRO A 29 0.09 19.67 -1.43
C PRO A 29 1.03 18.46 -1.43
N ALA A 30 0.51 17.24 -1.54
CA ALA A 30 1.34 16.03 -1.57
C ALA A 30 2.30 16.02 -2.77
N ILE A 31 1.80 16.35 -3.97
CA ILE A 31 2.62 16.44 -5.19
C ILE A 31 3.67 17.54 -5.05
N LYS A 32 3.30 18.70 -4.52
CA LYS A 32 4.24 19.80 -4.28
C LYS A 32 5.37 19.37 -3.34
N LEU A 33 5.04 18.71 -2.23
CA LEU A 33 6.02 18.22 -1.27
C LEU A 33 6.97 17.19 -1.91
N VAL A 34 6.44 16.24 -2.69
CA VAL A 34 7.27 15.27 -3.42
C VAL A 34 8.24 15.98 -4.35
N ARG A 35 7.78 16.97 -5.13
CA ARG A 35 8.65 17.74 -6.04
C ARG A 35 9.74 18.50 -5.29
N GLU A 36 9.42 19.12 -4.16
CA GLU A 36 10.39 19.88 -3.35
C GLU A 36 11.43 18.96 -2.71
N ALA A 37 11.03 17.78 -2.24
CA ALA A 37 11.92 16.83 -1.59
C ALA A 37 12.81 16.05 -2.57
N THR A 38 12.34 15.80 -3.80
CA THR A 38 13.03 14.91 -4.76
C THR A 38 13.58 15.66 -5.99
N GLY A 39 13.08 16.85 -6.29
CA GLY A 39 13.40 17.57 -7.53
C GLY A 39 12.69 17.00 -8.78
N LEU A 40 11.74 16.08 -8.61
CA LEU A 40 10.95 15.51 -9.71
C LEU A 40 10.14 16.58 -10.47
N GLY A 41 9.89 16.27 -11.74
CA GLY A 41 8.91 16.98 -12.56
C GLY A 41 7.48 16.78 -12.06
N LEU A 42 6.55 17.60 -12.58
CA LEU A 42 5.16 17.56 -12.15
C LEU A 42 4.50 16.20 -12.47
N LYS A 43 4.84 15.62 -13.62
CA LYS A 43 4.29 14.34 -14.07
C LYS A 43 4.73 13.21 -13.15
N GLU A 44 6.03 13.09 -12.91
CA GLU A 44 6.63 12.02 -12.11
C GLU A 44 6.18 12.10 -10.65
N ALA A 45 6.13 13.31 -10.08
CA ALA A 45 5.64 13.50 -8.72
C ALA A 45 4.15 13.15 -8.58
N LYS A 46 3.34 13.45 -9.60
CA LYS A 46 1.94 13.04 -9.64
C LYS A 46 1.81 11.52 -9.73
N GLU A 47 2.56 10.87 -10.61
CA GLU A 47 2.55 9.41 -10.76
C GLU A 47 2.95 8.72 -9.45
N TYR A 48 3.96 9.24 -8.75
CA TYR A 48 4.35 8.76 -7.43
C TYR A 48 3.20 8.86 -6.42
N VAL A 49 2.58 10.04 -6.30
CA VAL A 49 1.45 10.26 -5.39
C VAL A 49 0.25 9.38 -5.75
N ASP A 50 -0.08 9.24 -7.04
CA ASP A 50 -1.17 8.39 -7.50
C ASP A 50 -0.91 6.91 -7.16
N GLY A 51 0.34 6.45 -7.25
CA GLY A 51 0.74 5.09 -6.85
C GLY A 51 0.54 4.79 -5.36
N LEU A 52 0.66 5.80 -4.50
CA LEU A 52 0.45 5.64 -3.05
C LEU A 52 -1.03 5.51 -2.66
N LYS A 53 -1.95 6.12 -3.41
CA LYS A 53 -3.36 6.26 -3.01
C LYS A 53 -4.03 4.96 -2.64
N GLY A 54 -3.89 3.94 -3.48
CA GLY A 54 -4.51 2.64 -3.25
C GLY A 54 -4.11 2.02 -1.91
N GLN A 55 -2.81 2.09 -1.59
CA GLN A 55 -2.27 1.58 -0.32
C GLN A 55 -2.71 2.44 0.87
N VAL A 56 -2.63 3.77 0.75
CA VAL A 56 -3.01 4.69 1.83
C VAL A 56 -4.48 4.58 2.17
N PHE A 57 -5.37 4.50 1.17
CA PHE A 57 -6.80 4.36 1.41
C PHE A 57 -7.15 2.96 1.91
N ALA A 58 -6.43 1.92 1.52
CA ALA A 58 -6.63 0.59 2.10
C ALA A 58 -6.39 0.58 3.62
N GLN A 59 -5.43 1.37 4.13
CA GLN A 59 -5.21 1.49 5.58
C GLN A 59 -6.36 2.18 6.32
N GLN A 60 -7.15 3.03 5.63
CA GLN A 60 -8.30 3.72 6.23
C GLN A 60 -9.60 2.90 6.15
N VAL A 61 -9.67 1.93 5.24
CA VAL A 61 -10.85 1.10 5.05
C VAL A 61 -10.78 -0.09 6.00
N PRO A 62 -11.74 -0.28 6.93
CA PRO A 62 -11.70 -1.40 7.87
C PRO A 62 -11.70 -2.76 7.15
N PRO A 63 -11.02 -3.79 7.66
CA PRO A 63 -10.86 -5.09 6.98
C PRO A 63 -12.18 -5.72 6.53
N GLU A 64 -13.23 -5.62 7.34
CA GLU A 64 -14.57 -6.11 7.02
C GLU A 64 -15.17 -5.40 5.80
N VAL A 65 -14.93 -4.09 5.65
CA VAL A 65 -15.36 -3.29 4.51
C VAL A 65 -14.56 -3.68 3.27
N GLN A 66 -13.26 -3.94 3.43
CA GLN A 66 -12.43 -4.45 2.33
C GLN A 66 -12.92 -5.81 1.84
N ALA A 67 -13.25 -6.74 2.75
CA ALA A 67 -13.76 -8.07 2.42
C ALA A 67 -15.09 -7.98 1.65
N LYS A 68 -16.04 -7.17 2.14
CA LYS A 68 -17.30 -6.88 1.41
C LYS A 68 -17.04 -6.30 0.02
N ALA A 69 -16.11 -5.35 -0.08
CA ALA A 69 -15.76 -4.74 -1.35
C ALA A 69 -15.15 -5.75 -2.35
N ARG A 70 -14.29 -6.66 -1.88
CA ARG A 70 -13.73 -7.75 -2.70
C ARG A 70 -14.82 -8.67 -3.25
N ALA A 71 -15.77 -9.08 -2.39
CA ALA A 71 -16.91 -9.90 -2.82
C ALA A 71 -17.73 -9.19 -3.90
N MET A 72 -18.07 -7.92 -3.69
CA MET A 72 -18.81 -7.12 -4.68
C MET A 72 -18.04 -6.96 -6.00
N ILE A 73 -16.72 -6.79 -5.96
CA ILE A 73 -15.90 -6.71 -7.19
C ILE A 73 -15.92 -8.05 -7.93
N GLY A 74 -15.83 -9.18 -7.22
CA GLY A 74 -15.95 -10.52 -7.81
C GLY A 74 -17.29 -10.76 -8.49
N GLU A 75 -18.36 -10.16 -7.98
CA GLU A 75 -19.70 -10.15 -8.59
C GLU A 75 -19.87 -9.13 -9.75
N GLY A 76 -18.83 -8.38 -10.11
CA GLY A 76 -18.90 -7.31 -11.13
C GLY A 76 -19.59 -6.02 -10.66
N ARG A 77 -19.84 -5.87 -9.35
CA ARG A 77 -20.61 -4.77 -8.75
C ARG A 77 -19.71 -3.62 -8.27
N THR A 78 -18.83 -3.13 -9.14
CA THR A 78 -17.84 -2.09 -8.81
C THR A 78 -18.46 -0.76 -8.37
N LYS A 79 -19.48 -0.26 -9.09
CA LYS A 79 -20.14 1.01 -8.73
C LYS A 79 -20.85 0.93 -7.37
N PRO A 80 -21.63 -0.13 -7.07
CA PRO A 80 -22.14 -0.38 -5.72
C PRO A 80 -21.04 -0.45 -4.65
N ALA A 81 -19.92 -1.13 -4.92
CA ALA A 81 -18.81 -1.24 -3.96
C ALA A 81 -18.24 0.15 -3.60
N VAL A 82 -18.03 1.03 -4.59
CA VAL A 82 -17.60 2.42 -4.33
C VAL A 82 -18.61 3.16 -3.45
N LYS A 83 -19.92 3.03 -3.73
CA LYS A 83 -20.95 3.68 -2.90
C LYS A 83 -20.93 3.17 -1.45
N MET A 84 -20.81 1.85 -1.27
CA MET A 84 -20.76 1.22 0.05
C MET A 84 -19.53 1.69 0.84
N VAL A 85 -18.34 1.64 0.25
CA VAL A 85 -17.10 2.09 0.90
C VAL A 85 -17.23 3.54 1.38
N ARG A 86 -17.75 4.43 0.54
CA ARG A 86 -17.96 5.84 0.92
C ARG A 86 -18.91 5.99 2.11
N ALA A 87 -19.99 5.22 2.12
CA ALA A 87 -20.98 5.26 3.20
C ALA A 87 -20.40 4.76 4.53
N GLU A 88 -19.58 3.70 4.51
CA GLU A 88 -19.01 3.10 5.72
C GLU A 88 -17.75 3.83 6.22
N THR A 89 -17.02 4.56 5.36
CA THR A 89 -15.71 5.18 5.73
C THR A 89 -15.67 6.70 5.66
N GLY A 90 -16.65 7.34 5.00
CA GLY A 90 -16.63 8.79 4.76
C GLY A 90 -15.70 9.26 3.64
N LEU A 91 -14.99 8.35 2.95
CA LEU A 91 -14.11 8.70 1.85
C LEU A 91 -14.83 9.48 0.72
N GLY A 92 -14.10 10.42 0.12
CA GLY A 92 -14.51 11.09 -1.10
C GLY A 92 -14.70 10.11 -2.27
N LEU A 93 -15.44 10.54 -3.29
CA LEU A 93 -15.71 9.70 -4.46
C LEU A 93 -14.44 9.23 -5.15
N ARG A 94 -13.45 10.12 -5.25
CA ARG A 94 -12.16 9.81 -5.89
C ARG A 94 -11.36 8.81 -5.06
N ALA A 95 -11.18 9.06 -3.76
CA ALA A 95 -10.46 8.14 -2.88
C ALA A 95 -11.09 6.74 -2.85
N ALA A 96 -12.42 6.65 -2.73
CA ALA A 96 -13.10 5.36 -2.73
C ALA A 96 -12.96 4.63 -4.08
N LYS A 97 -12.94 5.35 -5.20
CA LYS A 97 -12.66 4.75 -6.51
C LYS A 97 -11.22 4.25 -6.60
N ASP A 98 -10.25 5.08 -6.20
CA ASP A 98 -8.83 4.73 -6.23
C ASP A 98 -8.56 3.49 -5.34
N PHE A 99 -9.22 3.38 -4.18
CA PHE A 99 -9.21 2.18 -3.34
C PHE A 99 -9.78 0.94 -4.06
N ILE A 100 -10.97 1.05 -4.65
CA ILE A 100 -11.62 -0.07 -5.36
C ILE A 100 -10.82 -0.51 -6.59
N ASP A 101 -10.23 0.42 -7.33
CA ASP A 101 -9.37 0.13 -8.46
C ASP A 101 -8.12 -0.64 -7.99
N ALA A 102 -7.47 -0.18 -6.92
CA ALA A 102 -6.33 -0.87 -6.33
C ALA A 102 -6.68 -2.26 -5.76
N LEU A 103 -7.88 -2.43 -5.21
CA LEU A 103 -8.40 -3.73 -4.75
C LEU A 103 -8.63 -4.69 -5.92
N ARG A 104 -9.19 -4.19 -7.04
CA ARG A 104 -9.42 -4.97 -8.27
C ARG A 104 -8.10 -5.38 -8.94
N GLU A 105 -7.10 -4.52 -8.89
CA GLU A 105 -5.77 -4.75 -9.47
C GLU A 105 -4.86 -5.58 -8.56
N GLY A 106 -5.35 -6.05 -7.40
CA GLY A 106 -4.58 -6.83 -6.44
C GLY A 106 -3.49 -6.04 -5.71
N ARG A 107 -3.39 -4.72 -5.93
CA ARG A 107 -2.38 -3.86 -5.28
C ARG A 107 -2.69 -3.57 -3.81
N VAL A 108 -3.92 -3.85 -3.37
CA VAL A 108 -4.30 -3.88 -1.96
C VAL A 108 -4.23 -5.33 -1.50
N HIS A 109 -3.07 -5.73 -1.00
CA HIS A 109 -2.99 -6.96 -0.23
C HIS A 109 -3.83 -6.75 1.02
N ALA A 110 -4.63 -7.76 1.39
CA ALA A 110 -5.26 -7.72 2.70
C ALA A 110 -4.12 -7.54 3.72
N PRO A 111 -4.31 -6.85 4.85
CA PRO A 111 -3.51 -7.21 6.00
C PRO A 111 -3.72 -8.72 6.14
N ALA A 112 -2.70 -9.50 5.76
CA ALA A 112 -2.74 -10.95 5.83
C ALA A 112 -3.19 -11.26 7.25
N ASP A 113 -4.36 -11.90 7.38
CA ASP A 113 -4.98 -12.34 8.62
C ASP A 113 -4.19 -11.91 9.86
N THR A 114 -4.50 -10.72 10.40
CA THR A 114 -4.10 -10.38 11.75
C THR A 114 -4.98 -11.18 12.72
N GLY A 115 -4.89 -12.51 12.64
CA GLY A 115 -5.23 -13.38 13.74
C GLY A 115 -4.07 -13.33 14.74
N PRO A 116 -4.31 -13.17 16.05
CA PRO A 116 -3.24 -13.27 17.03
C PRO A 116 -2.80 -14.74 17.12
N GLY A 117 -1.60 -15.09 16.63
CA GLY A 117 -0.96 -16.35 17.03
C GLY A 117 -0.25 -17.22 15.98
N GLY A 118 0.09 -16.73 14.79
CA GLY A 118 0.94 -17.48 13.85
C GLY A 118 2.44 -17.17 14.02
N LEU A 119 3.30 -18.19 14.03
CA LEU A 119 4.75 -17.98 14.00
C LEU A 119 5.14 -17.20 12.73
N LEU A 120 6.19 -16.37 12.79
CA LEU A 120 6.73 -15.66 11.63
C LEU A 120 6.93 -16.61 10.42
N SER A 121 7.38 -17.83 10.68
CA SER A 121 7.58 -18.86 9.65
C SER A 121 6.31 -19.26 8.91
N ASP A 122 5.16 -19.36 9.58
CA ASP A 122 3.91 -19.75 8.92
C ASP A 122 3.40 -18.63 8.01
N ARG A 123 3.59 -17.38 8.43
CA ARG A 123 3.28 -16.20 7.62
C ARG A 123 4.20 -16.08 6.41
N VAL A 124 5.49 -16.36 6.55
CA VAL A 124 6.44 -16.43 5.43
C VAL A 124 6.05 -17.52 4.43
N ARG A 125 5.67 -18.72 4.90
CA ARG A 125 5.22 -19.82 4.03
C ARG A 125 3.95 -19.48 3.25
N ALA A 126 3.03 -18.71 3.84
CA ALA A 126 1.84 -18.27 3.13
C ALA A 126 2.18 -17.38 1.92
N PHE A 127 3.14 -16.47 2.06
CA PHE A 127 3.64 -15.64 0.95
C PHE A 127 4.36 -16.48 -0.11
N LEU A 128 5.16 -17.47 0.30
CA LEU A 128 5.81 -18.40 -0.60
C LEU A 128 4.81 -19.24 -1.40
N ALA A 129 3.74 -19.74 -0.76
CA ALA A 129 2.68 -20.49 -1.42
C ALA A 129 1.90 -19.65 -2.44
N ALA A 130 1.84 -18.33 -2.24
CA ALA A 130 1.27 -17.38 -3.18
C ALA A 130 2.26 -16.94 -4.30
N GLY A 131 3.51 -17.40 -4.26
CA GLY A 131 4.58 -17.00 -5.19
C GLY A 131 5.12 -15.60 -4.95
N ASP A 132 4.78 -14.96 -3.83
CA ASP A 132 5.16 -13.59 -3.50
C ASP A 132 6.38 -13.55 -2.57
N HIS A 133 7.56 -13.81 -3.16
CA HIS A 133 8.83 -13.79 -2.43
C HIS A 133 9.20 -12.41 -1.89
N ALA A 134 8.84 -11.34 -2.60
CA ALA A 134 9.20 -9.97 -2.19
C ALA A 134 8.50 -9.60 -0.87
N SER A 135 7.21 -9.91 -0.75
CA SER A 135 6.46 -9.67 0.49
C SER A 135 6.94 -10.54 1.66
N ALA A 136 7.37 -11.78 1.39
CA ALA A 136 7.97 -12.64 2.41
C ALA A 136 9.24 -12.04 3.02
N VAL A 137 10.15 -11.53 2.18
CA VAL A 137 11.40 -10.90 2.62
C VAL A 137 11.12 -9.60 3.38
N ALA A 138 10.20 -8.78 2.86
CA ALA A 138 9.81 -7.52 3.51
C ALA A 138 9.24 -7.75 4.92
N LEU A 139 8.40 -8.79 5.11
CA LEU A 139 7.86 -9.17 6.42
C LEU A 139 8.99 -9.51 7.42
N VAL A 140 9.96 -10.31 6.99
CA VAL A 140 11.07 -10.73 7.86
C VAL A 140 11.94 -9.54 8.26
N CYS A 141 12.29 -8.66 7.32
CA CYS A 141 13.02 -7.43 7.62
C CYS A 141 12.29 -6.56 8.65
N ALA A 142 10.97 -6.38 8.47
CA ALA A 142 10.16 -5.52 9.31
C ALA A 142 10.06 -6.03 10.76
N GLU A 143 9.93 -7.35 10.97
CA GLU A 143 9.73 -7.90 12.31
C GLU A 143 11.01 -8.24 13.06
N THR A 144 12.08 -8.61 12.35
CA THR A 144 13.33 -9.07 12.96
C THR A 144 14.43 -8.02 12.94
N GLY A 145 14.30 -6.98 12.13
CA GLY A 145 15.37 -6.03 11.84
C GLY A 145 16.50 -6.59 10.98
N MET A 146 16.33 -7.80 10.41
CA MET A 146 17.29 -8.38 9.48
C MET A 146 17.47 -7.52 8.23
N ARG A 147 18.67 -7.56 7.67
CA ARG A 147 18.95 -6.94 6.38
C ARG A 147 18.31 -7.75 5.25
N PRO A 148 17.99 -7.13 4.09
CA PRO A 148 17.34 -7.84 2.98
C PRO A 148 18.05 -9.12 2.55
N ASP A 149 19.39 -9.12 2.52
CA ASP A 149 20.21 -10.28 2.17
C ASP A 149 20.13 -11.42 3.21
N GLU A 150 19.92 -11.09 4.49
CA GLU A 150 19.72 -12.06 5.56
C GLU A 150 18.28 -12.59 5.55
N ALA A 151 17.31 -11.71 5.33
CA ALA A 151 15.91 -12.06 5.21
C ALA A 151 15.64 -12.97 4.00
N GLU A 152 16.29 -12.73 2.87
CA GLU A 152 16.23 -13.62 1.69
C GLU A 152 16.70 -15.03 2.02
N ARG A 153 17.80 -15.18 2.77
CA ARG A 153 18.30 -16.50 3.19
C ARG A 153 17.35 -17.18 4.15
N PHE A 154 16.76 -16.42 5.07
CA PHE A 154 15.75 -16.93 6.00
C PHE A 154 14.51 -17.43 5.25
N VAL A 155 14.00 -16.66 4.29
CA VAL A 155 12.85 -17.03 3.46
C VAL A 155 13.17 -18.25 2.59
N ALA A 156 14.36 -18.30 1.99
CA ALA A 156 14.81 -19.44 1.19
C ALA A 156 14.92 -20.74 2.00
N ALA A 157 15.18 -20.67 3.32
CA ALA A 157 15.20 -21.84 4.20
C ALA A 157 13.80 -22.36 4.58
N LEU A 158 12.75 -21.60 4.27
CA LEU A 158 11.35 -21.93 4.60
C LEU A 158 10.53 -22.42 3.39
N GLY A 159 11.07 -22.32 2.18
CA GLY A 159 10.49 -22.84 0.93
C GLY A 159 11.06 -24.20 0.55
#